data_AF-A0A1M7Y3S4-F1
#
_entry.id   AF-A0A1M7Y3S4-F1
#
_cell.length_a   1.000
_cell.length_b   1.000
_cell.length_c   1.000
_cell.angle_alpha   90.00
_cell.angle_beta   90.00
_cell.angle_gamma   90.00
#
_symmetry.space_group_name_H-M   'P 1'
#
loop_
_entity.id
_entity.type
_entity.pdbx_description
1 polymer ?
#
loop_
_entity_poly.entity_id
_entity_poly.type
_entity_poly.pdbx_seq_one_letter_code
_entity_poly.pdbx_strand_id
1 'polypeptide(L)'
;MNLLCNRPTYNRIEISLPTPPGVAPLPSSIYFNVDTRFTDAQILRIRQILVTLIGYWRQHYEQKAASSISQWAESSQKHAVNKLTPLWYRGSCVTNGLEATNFAMDILTQRFIENGTGKVRVAKIKYCIPKQGEKLNIHSKTAIRKNRVALNMTINPQILDNTTSQITLLDGAMIYAWYHRMGYVHPKNTYISSFIAENPMCLMREFQDKTQNEDIFTKYLD
;
A
#
# COMPACT_ATOMS: atom_id res chain seq x y z
N MET A 1 -27.07 5.10 -26.37
CA MET A 1 -26.16 3.98 -26.05
C MET A 1 -26.12 3.85 -24.52
N ASN A 2 -27.01 3.02 -23.97
CA ASN A 2 -27.15 2.87 -22.51
C ASN A 2 -26.00 2.00 -22.00
N LEU A 3 -25.04 2.62 -21.30
CA LEU A 3 -24.10 1.89 -20.46
C LEU A 3 -24.93 1.25 -19.33
N LEU A 4 -25.21 -0.04 -19.47
CA LEU A 4 -25.76 -0.86 -18.39
C LEU A 4 -24.75 -0.83 -17.23
N CYS A 5 -25.02 0.02 -16.25
CA CYS A 5 -24.38 0.01 -14.93
C CYS A 5 -24.73 -1.31 -14.22
N ASN A 6 -24.16 -2.43 -14.65
CA ASN A 6 -24.18 -3.63 -13.84
C ASN A 6 -23.50 -3.26 -12.51
N ARG A 7 -24.28 -3.34 -11.42
CA ARG A 7 -23.76 -3.14 -10.06
C ARG A 7 -22.57 -4.10 -9.92
N PRO A 8 -21.36 -3.61 -9.58
CA PRO A 8 -20.21 -4.49 -9.43
C PRO A 8 -20.53 -5.53 -8.35
N THR A 9 -20.42 -6.80 -8.71
CA THR A 9 -20.46 -7.91 -7.77
C THR A 9 -19.05 -8.14 -7.22
N TYR A 10 -18.96 -8.70 -6.02
CA TYR A 10 -17.69 -8.87 -5.33
C TYR A 10 -17.59 -10.26 -4.74
N ASN A 11 -16.42 -10.88 -4.89
CA ASN A 11 -16.05 -12.10 -4.19
C ASN A 11 -15.13 -11.74 -3.03
N ARG A 12 -15.38 -12.32 -1.86
CA ARG A 12 -14.50 -12.12 -0.71
C ARG A 12 -13.28 -13.04 -0.83
N ILE A 13 -12.11 -12.47 -0.61
CA ILE A 13 -10.88 -13.22 -0.34
C ILE A 13 -10.44 -12.96 1.09
N GLU A 14 -9.77 -13.95 1.65
CA GLU A 14 -9.16 -13.94 2.97
C GLU A 14 -7.64 -14.03 2.81
N ILE A 15 -6.91 -13.22 3.57
CA ILE A 15 -5.46 -13.24 3.63
C ILE A 15 -5.06 -13.45 5.09
N SER A 16 -4.22 -14.45 5.36
CA SER A 16 -3.71 -14.70 6.71
C SER A 16 -2.87 -13.53 7.21
N LEU A 17 -3.05 -13.18 8.48
CA LEU A 17 -2.35 -12.09 9.14
C LEU A 17 -1.47 -12.66 10.27
N PRO A 18 -0.14 -12.74 10.08
CA PRO A 18 0.77 -13.19 11.13
C PRO A 18 0.89 -12.13 12.22
N THR A 19 1.17 -12.56 13.46
CA THR A 19 1.52 -11.65 14.57
C THR A 19 3.04 -11.58 14.71
N PRO A 20 3.71 -10.48 14.32
CA PRO A 20 5.15 -10.32 14.50
C PRO A 20 5.51 -9.99 15.96
N PRO A 21 6.80 -10.10 16.34
CA PRO A 21 7.28 -9.70 17.66
C PRO A 21 6.97 -8.23 17.97
N GLY A 22 6.66 -7.95 19.24
CA GLY A 22 6.40 -6.58 19.72
C GLY A 22 5.06 -5.98 19.27
N VAL A 23 4.24 -6.71 18.51
CA VAL A 23 2.89 -6.30 18.13
C VAL A 23 1.86 -7.08 18.95
N ALA A 24 0.83 -6.37 19.44
CA ALA A 24 -0.27 -6.99 20.19
C ALA A 24 -0.99 -8.06 19.33
N PRO A 25 -1.65 -9.06 19.96
CA PRO A 25 -2.34 -10.11 19.23
C PRO A 25 -3.27 -9.58 18.14
N LEU A 26 -3.12 -10.10 16.92
CA LEU A 26 -3.87 -9.69 15.74
C LEU A 26 -4.98 -10.69 15.41
N PRO A 27 -6.03 -10.27 14.68
CA PRO A 27 -6.96 -11.24 14.07
C PRO A 27 -6.18 -12.18 13.14
N SER A 28 -6.64 -13.43 13.01
CA SER A 28 -5.95 -14.45 12.18
C SER A 28 -5.88 -14.09 10.70
N SER A 29 -6.80 -13.25 10.23
CA SER A 29 -6.95 -12.90 8.82
C SER A 29 -7.48 -11.50 8.62
N ILE A 30 -7.20 -10.94 7.44
CA ILE A 30 -7.85 -9.75 6.88
C ILE A 30 -8.62 -10.11 5.60
N TYR A 31 -9.61 -9.29 5.28
CA TYR A 31 -10.58 -9.57 4.23
C TYR A 31 -10.63 -8.46 3.18
N PHE A 32 -10.79 -8.87 1.92
CA PHE A 32 -11.01 -7.98 0.79
C PHE A 32 -12.16 -8.48 -0.07
N ASN A 33 -13.04 -7.57 -0.47
CA ASN A 33 -14.07 -7.82 -1.48
C ASN A 33 -13.49 -7.40 -2.84
N VAL A 34 -13.20 -8.37 -3.71
CA VAL A 34 -12.60 -8.18 -5.03
C VAL A 34 -13.68 -8.19 -6.09
N ASP A 35 -13.65 -7.20 -6.99
CA ASP A 35 -14.58 -7.07 -8.10
C ASP A 35 -14.55 -8.33 -8.99
N THR A 36 -15.72 -8.89 -9.32
CA THR A 36 -15.84 -10.14 -10.10
C THR A 36 -15.43 -10.01 -11.57
N ARG A 37 -15.13 -8.79 -12.04
CA ARG A 37 -14.62 -8.55 -13.39
C ARG A 37 -13.13 -8.90 -13.54
N PHE A 38 -12.40 -9.07 -12.45
CA PHE A 38 -11.05 -9.61 -12.52
C PHE A 38 -11.09 -11.09 -12.91
N THR A 39 -10.17 -11.53 -13.76
CA THR A 39 -10.00 -12.96 -14.09
C THR A 39 -9.41 -13.72 -12.89
N ASP A 40 -9.53 -15.05 -12.88
CA ASP A 40 -8.95 -15.87 -11.81
C ASP A 40 -7.43 -15.68 -11.69
N ALA A 41 -6.73 -15.53 -12.81
CA ALA A 41 -5.30 -15.23 -12.84
C ALA A 41 -4.98 -13.87 -12.20
N GLN A 42 -5.79 -12.84 -12.48
CA GLN A 42 -5.65 -11.51 -11.87
C GLN A 42 -5.96 -11.55 -10.37
N ILE A 43 -6.97 -12.31 -9.94
CA ILE A 43 -7.30 -12.50 -8.51
C ILE A 43 -6.16 -13.22 -7.79
N LEU A 44 -5.58 -14.26 -8.40
CA LEU A 44 -4.40 -14.95 -7.87
C LEU A 44 -3.23 -13.97 -7.72
N ARG A 45 -2.99 -13.13 -8.73
CA ARG A 45 -1.93 -12.12 -8.70
C ARG A 45 -2.15 -11.10 -7.59
N ILE A 46 -3.37 -10.59 -7.42
CA ILE A 46 -3.76 -9.70 -6.32
C ILE A 46 -3.48 -10.38 -4.96
N ARG A 47 -3.85 -11.66 -4.81
CA ARG A 47 -3.60 -12.42 -3.58
C ARG A 47 -2.10 -12.54 -3.28
N GLN A 48 -1.28 -12.84 -4.29
CA GLN A 48 0.17 -12.90 -4.14
C GLN A 48 0.75 -11.58 -3.65
N ILE A 49 0.39 -10.45 -4.27
CA ILE A 49 0.85 -9.10 -3.87
C ILE A 49 0.44 -8.79 -2.43
N LEU A 50 -0.81 -9.09 -2.04
CA LEU A 50 -1.29 -8.89 -0.68
C LEU A 50 -0.49 -9.71 0.35
N VAL A 51 -0.20 -10.98 0.04
CA VAL A 51 0.60 -11.85 0.91
C VAL A 51 2.02 -11.31 1.02
N THR A 52 2.65 -10.91 -0.08
CA THR A 52 4.01 -10.35 -0.09
C THR A 52 4.10 -9.06 0.70
N LEU A 53 3.14 -8.14 0.54
CA LEU A 53 3.09 -6.88 1.31
C LEU A 53 2.91 -7.08 2.82
N ILE A 54 2.06 -8.03 3.23
CA ILE A 54 1.96 -8.42 4.64
C ILE A 54 3.28 -9.05 5.11
N GLY A 55 3.96 -9.80 4.25
CA GLY A 55 5.32 -10.29 4.49
C GLY A 55 6.31 -9.17 4.79
N TYR A 56 6.35 -8.12 3.95
CA TYR A 56 7.24 -6.96 4.19
C TYR A 56 6.89 -6.19 5.46
N TRP A 57 5.60 -5.99 5.75
CA TRP A 57 5.15 -5.39 7.01
C TRP A 57 5.59 -6.23 8.22
N ARG A 58 5.45 -7.56 8.15
CA ARG A 58 5.92 -8.48 9.21
C ARG A 58 7.44 -8.39 9.37
N GLN A 59 8.18 -8.46 8.26
CA GLN A 59 9.64 -8.39 8.23
C GLN A 59 10.16 -7.09 8.86
N HIS A 60 9.46 -5.96 8.65
CA HIS A 60 9.80 -4.70 9.32
C HIS A 60 9.84 -4.85 10.85
N TYR A 61 8.82 -5.47 11.45
CA TYR A 61 8.78 -5.68 12.90
C TYR A 61 9.79 -6.73 13.38
N GLU A 62 10.01 -7.79 12.61
CA GLU A 62 11.03 -8.80 12.94
C GLU A 62 12.44 -8.20 12.96
N GLN A 63 12.80 -7.43 11.93
CA GLN A 63 14.09 -6.72 11.87
C GLN A 63 14.19 -5.68 12.99
N LYS A 64 13.12 -4.93 13.25
CA LYS A 64 13.10 -3.95 14.35
C LYS A 64 13.31 -4.62 15.72
N ALA A 65 12.75 -5.80 15.95
CA ALA A 65 12.97 -6.55 17.18
C ALA A 65 14.41 -7.08 17.28
N ALA A 66 15.04 -7.46 16.17
CA ALA A 66 16.40 -8.00 16.15
C ALA A 66 17.49 -6.92 16.21
N SER A 67 17.34 -5.82 15.47
CA SER A 67 18.38 -4.81 15.24
C SER A 67 17.92 -3.37 15.46
N SER A 68 16.77 -3.13 16.09
CA SER A 68 16.15 -1.81 16.34
C SER A 68 15.70 -1.03 15.09
N ILE A 69 16.28 -1.32 13.92
CA ILE A 69 16.00 -0.66 12.64
C ILE A 69 15.76 -1.74 11.59
N SER A 70 14.72 -1.55 10.79
CA SER A 70 14.45 -2.37 9.59
C SER A 70 15.09 -1.77 8.35
N GLN A 71 15.41 -2.61 7.37
CA GLN A 71 15.94 -2.16 6.07
C GLN A 71 14.99 -1.19 5.36
N TRP A 72 13.67 -1.39 5.53
CA TRP A 72 12.68 -0.48 4.97
C TRP A 72 12.76 0.92 5.59
N ALA A 73 12.92 0.99 6.92
CA ALA A 73 13.06 2.25 7.63
C ALA A 73 14.41 2.92 7.35
N GLU A 74 15.48 2.14 7.21
CA GLU A 74 16.81 2.63 6.82
C GLU A 74 16.82 3.20 5.39
N SER A 75 16.22 2.50 4.42
CA SER A 75 16.12 2.99 3.04
C SER A 75 15.27 4.28 2.97
N SER A 76 14.16 4.32 3.73
CA SER A 76 13.32 5.52 3.87
C SER A 76 14.08 6.69 4.50
N GLN A 77 14.90 6.44 5.52
CA GLN A 77 15.72 7.47 6.17
C GLN A 77 16.63 8.20 5.19
N LYS A 78 17.21 7.49 4.24
CA LYS A 78 18.13 8.05 3.24
C LYS A 78 17.42 8.95 2.21
N HIS A 79 16.14 8.72 1.94
CA HIS A 79 15.49 9.24 0.73
C HIS A 79 14.20 10.02 0.96
N ALA A 80 13.42 9.70 1.99
CA ALA A 80 12.18 10.38 2.34
C ALA A 80 12.46 11.54 3.31
N VAL A 81 12.43 12.77 2.80
CA VAL A 81 12.72 13.98 3.60
C VAL A 81 11.53 14.94 3.69
N ASN A 82 10.49 14.73 2.88
CA ASN A 82 9.33 15.61 2.80
C ASN A 82 8.02 14.89 3.14
N LYS A 83 7.04 15.63 3.69
CA LYS A 83 5.66 15.14 3.93
C LYS A 83 5.61 13.82 4.71
N LEU A 84 6.38 13.77 5.80
CA LEU A 84 6.60 12.59 6.65
C LEU A 84 5.38 12.15 7.49
N THR A 85 4.29 12.91 7.47
CA THR A 85 3.10 12.65 8.28
C THR A 85 1.80 12.65 7.46
N PRO A 86 0.77 11.90 7.90
CA PRO A 86 -0.57 11.97 7.32
C PRO A 86 -1.24 13.33 7.51
N LEU A 87 -2.14 13.70 6.59
CA LEU A 87 -2.86 14.97 6.60
C LEU A 87 -3.66 15.23 7.90
N TRP A 88 -4.22 14.17 8.50
CA TRP A 88 -5.02 14.26 9.72
C TRP A 88 -4.18 14.31 11.00
N TYR A 89 -2.87 14.10 10.91
CA TYR A 89 -2.00 14.04 12.08
C TYR A 89 -1.73 15.44 12.62
N ARG A 90 -1.81 15.58 13.95
CA ARG A 90 -1.63 16.84 14.71
C ARG A 90 -0.73 16.65 15.94
N GLY A 91 -0.05 15.50 16.04
CA GLY A 91 0.84 15.19 17.15
C GLY A 91 2.26 15.74 16.95
N SER A 92 3.20 15.24 17.76
CA SER A 92 4.61 15.60 17.71
C SER A 92 5.21 15.43 16.32
N CYS A 93 6.15 16.31 15.97
CA CYS A 93 6.84 16.28 14.69
C CYS A 93 7.51 14.93 14.44
N VAL A 94 7.24 14.35 13.27
CA VAL A 94 8.04 13.25 12.71
C VAL A 94 9.13 13.91 11.89
N THR A 95 10.38 13.66 12.26
CA THR A 95 11.51 14.49 11.80
C THR A 95 12.28 13.86 10.65
N ASN A 96 12.14 12.55 10.44
CA ASN A 96 12.92 11.82 9.45
C ASN A 96 12.18 10.60 8.86
N GLY A 97 12.76 10.02 7.81
CA GLY A 97 12.17 8.90 7.07
C GLY A 97 12.02 7.62 7.90
N LEU A 98 12.93 7.35 8.84
CA LEU A 98 12.87 6.20 9.75
C LEU A 98 11.65 6.28 10.68
N GLU A 99 11.48 7.43 11.36
CA GLU A 99 10.34 7.68 12.22
C GLU A 99 9.03 7.62 11.43
N ALA A 100 9.02 8.17 10.21
CA ALA A 100 7.87 8.14 9.33
C ALA A 100 7.48 6.71 8.92
N THR A 101 8.45 5.84 8.61
CA THR A 101 8.18 4.43 8.30
C THR A 101 7.61 3.69 9.48
N ASN A 102 8.22 3.82 10.66
CA ASN A 102 7.69 3.22 11.90
C ASN A 102 6.25 3.66 12.15
N PHE A 103 5.99 4.96 12.04
CA PHE A 103 4.66 5.52 12.24
C PHE A 103 3.65 5.01 11.20
N ALA A 104 4.04 4.90 9.93
CA ALA A 104 3.21 4.31 8.90
C ALA A 104 2.90 2.83 9.19
N MET A 105 3.88 2.04 9.61
CA MET A 105 3.66 0.62 9.95
C MET A 105 2.70 0.46 11.12
N ASP A 106 2.78 1.31 12.15
CA ASP A 106 1.84 1.28 13.27
C ASP A 106 0.41 1.64 12.83
N ILE A 107 0.25 2.63 11.95
CA ILE A 107 -1.05 2.94 11.35
C ILE A 107 -1.56 1.75 10.51
N LEU A 108 -0.69 1.11 9.73
CA LEU A 108 -1.06 -0.06 8.91
C LEU A 108 -1.49 -1.25 9.79
N THR A 109 -0.77 -1.52 10.88
CA THR A 109 -1.15 -2.51 11.90
C THR A 109 -2.55 -2.22 12.44
N GLN A 110 -2.85 -0.96 12.77
CA GLN A 110 -4.20 -0.57 13.20
C GLN A 110 -5.25 -0.83 12.12
N ARG A 111 -4.94 -0.66 10.83
CA ARG A 111 -5.85 -0.98 9.72
C ARG A 111 -6.09 -2.47 9.58
N PHE A 112 -5.07 -3.29 9.77
CA PHE A 112 -5.20 -4.74 9.78
C PHE A 112 -6.11 -5.20 10.93
N ILE A 113 -5.92 -4.66 12.13
CA ILE A 113 -6.81 -4.92 13.28
C ILE A 113 -8.24 -4.50 12.97
N GLU A 114 -8.46 -3.26 12.50
CA GLU A 114 -9.79 -2.74 12.18
C GLU A 114 -10.50 -3.59 11.12
N ASN A 115 -9.76 -4.07 10.11
CA ASN A 115 -10.29 -4.92 9.03
C ASN A 115 -10.64 -6.32 9.55
N GLY A 116 -9.69 -7.04 10.16
CA GLY A 116 -9.87 -8.42 10.58
C GLY A 116 -10.88 -8.60 11.71
N THR A 117 -11.06 -7.58 12.56
CA THR A 117 -12.09 -7.58 13.62
C THR A 117 -13.45 -7.01 13.19
N GLY A 118 -13.62 -6.65 11.90
CA GLY A 118 -14.88 -6.12 11.38
C GLY A 118 -15.26 -4.72 11.88
N LYS A 119 -14.33 -3.98 12.51
CA LYS A 119 -14.56 -2.61 13.01
C LYS A 119 -14.66 -1.57 11.89
N VAL A 120 -14.23 -1.93 10.68
CA VAL A 120 -14.41 -1.15 9.45
C VAL A 120 -15.05 -2.02 8.37
N ARG A 121 -15.75 -1.38 7.41
CA ARG A 121 -16.25 -2.09 6.22
C ARG A 121 -15.08 -2.81 5.53
N VAL A 122 -15.32 -4.04 5.12
CA VAL A 122 -14.37 -4.85 4.33
C VAL A 122 -13.87 -4.04 3.15
N ALA A 123 -12.55 -4.00 2.99
CA ALA A 123 -11.89 -3.25 1.93
C ALA A 123 -12.32 -3.77 0.55
N LYS A 124 -12.50 -2.87 -0.41
CA LYS A 124 -12.89 -3.19 -1.79
C LYS A 124 -11.70 -3.00 -2.72
N ILE A 125 -11.43 -4.01 -3.55
CA ILE A 125 -10.50 -3.93 -4.68
C ILE A 125 -11.35 -3.82 -5.94
N LYS A 126 -11.35 -2.64 -6.54
CA LYS A 126 -12.24 -2.30 -7.66
C LYS A 126 -11.52 -2.46 -8.99
N TYR A 127 -12.24 -3.01 -9.96
CA TYR A 127 -11.81 -3.05 -11.34
C TYR A 127 -12.09 -1.71 -12.03
N CYS A 128 -11.08 -1.13 -12.67
CA CYS A 128 -11.26 0.04 -13.53
C CYS A 128 -10.22 0.08 -14.65
N ILE A 129 -10.66 0.07 -15.90
CA ILE A 129 -9.81 0.44 -17.03
C ILE A 129 -9.77 1.98 -17.10
N PRO A 130 -8.61 2.63 -17.06
CA PRO A 130 -8.50 4.08 -17.21
C PRO A 130 -9.00 4.54 -18.58
N LYS A 131 -9.47 5.78 -18.68
CA LYS A 131 -9.77 6.37 -19.99
C LYS A 131 -8.47 6.59 -20.76
N GLN A 132 -8.56 6.68 -22.08
CA GLN A 132 -7.41 6.98 -22.93
C GLN A 132 -6.72 8.27 -22.45
N GLY A 133 -5.41 8.19 -22.17
CA GLY A 133 -4.60 9.30 -21.65
C GLY A 133 -4.56 9.44 -20.13
N GLU A 134 -5.35 8.69 -19.37
CA GLU A 134 -5.26 8.63 -17.90
C GLU A 134 -4.21 7.61 -17.46
N LYS A 135 -3.31 8.02 -16.56
CA LYS A 135 -2.43 7.09 -15.84
C LYS A 135 -3.19 6.56 -14.63
N LEU A 136 -3.37 5.24 -14.59
CA LEU A 136 -3.97 4.54 -13.45
C LEU A 136 -3.42 3.12 -13.44
N ASN A 137 -2.60 2.81 -12.45
CA ASN A 137 -2.15 1.44 -12.19
C ASN A 137 -2.88 0.89 -10.97
N ILE A 138 -2.52 1.39 -9.79
CA ILE A 138 -3.19 1.09 -8.52
C ILE A 138 -3.40 2.42 -7.79
N HIS A 139 -4.64 2.75 -7.47
CA HIS A 139 -4.98 4.06 -6.92
C HIS A 139 -5.91 3.96 -5.72
N SER A 140 -5.81 4.94 -4.84
CA SER A 140 -6.68 5.10 -3.69
C SER A 140 -6.88 6.57 -3.35
N LYS A 141 -8.10 6.96 -2.97
CA LYS A 141 -8.35 8.32 -2.48
C LYS A 141 -7.70 8.54 -1.13
N THR A 142 -7.08 9.70 -0.91
CA THR A 142 -6.53 10.03 0.41
C THR A 142 -7.61 10.06 1.49
N ALA A 143 -7.32 9.47 2.64
CA ALA A 143 -8.17 9.55 3.81
C ALA A 143 -7.88 10.81 4.62
N ILE A 144 -8.92 11.59 4.92
CA ILE A 144 -8.82 12.82 5.72
C ILE A 144 -9.00 12.57 7.22
N ARG A 145 -9.11 11.31 7.66
CA ARG A 145 -9.37 10.94 9.06
C ARG A 145 -8.50 9.76 9.50
N LYS A 146 -8.21 9.71 10.81
CA LYS A 146 -7.37 8.68 11.43
C LYS A 146 -8.02 7.31 11.53
N ASN A 147 -9.32 7.20 11.80
CA ASN A 147 -9.94 5.93 12.21
C ASN A 147 -11.00 5.44 11.22
N ARG A 148 -11.29 4.14 11.26
CA ARG A 148 -12.35 3.50 10.45
C ARG A 148 -12.17 3.80 8.96
N VAL A 149 -10.95 3.57 8.47
CA VAL A 149 -10.62 3.77 7.06
C VAL A 149 -10.31 2.42 6.42
N ALA A 150 -11.17 1.99 5.51
CA ALA A 150 -10.91 0.77 4.76
C ALA A 150 -9.76 0.98 3.76
N LEU A 151 -8.94 -0.05 3.59
CA LEU A 151 -7.84 -0.18 2.62
C LEU A 151 -8.35 -0.40 1.18
N ASN A 152 -9.40 0.34 0.79
CA ASN A 152 -9.99 0.26 -0.54
C ASN A 152 -9.00 0.75 -1.59
N MET A 153 -8.96 0.10 -2.74
CA MET A 153 -8.18 0.52 -3.90
C MET A 153 -8.92 0.25 -5.21
N THR A 154 -8.45 0.89 -6.28
CA THR A 154 -8.86 0.64 -7.66
C THR A 154 -7.63 0.17 -8.42
N ILE A 155 -7.76 -0.91 -9.19
CA ILE A 155 -6.67 -1.48 -9.99
C ILE A 155 -7.07 -1.49 -11.46
N ASN A 156 -6.14 -1.07 -12.32
CA ASN A 156 -6.20 -1.34 -13.75
C ASN A 156 -5.80 -2.81 -14.00
N PRO A 157 -6.72 -3.67 -14.48
CA PRO A 157 -6.43 -5.10 -14.68
C PRO A 157 -5.21 -5.35 -15.59
N GLN A 158 -4.93 -4.45 -16.54
CA GLN A 158 -3.83 -4.62 -17.49
C GLN A 158 -2.46 -4.69 -16.80
N ILE A 159 -2.30 -4.04 -15.64
CA ILE A 159 -1.04 -4.10 -14.88
C ILE A 159 -0.82 -5.47 -14.21
N LEU A 160 -1.90 -6.23 -14.00
CA LEU A 160 -1.87 -7.57 -13.41
C LEU A 160 -1.58 -8.64 -14.47
N ASP A 161 -1.96 -8.38 -15.73
CA ASP A 161 -1.70 -9.27 -16.87
C ASP A 161 -0.25 -9.19 -17.35
N ASN A 162 0.47 -8.12 -16.98
CA ASN A 162 1.87 -7.97 -17.32
C ASN A 162 2.75 -8.88 -16.45
N THR A 163 3.00 -10.09 -16.94
CA THR A 163 3.89 -11.06 -16.29
C THR A 163 5.35 -10.62 -16.25
N THR A 164 5.75 -9.63 -17.06
CA THR A 164 7.11 -9.05 -17.01
C THR A 164 7.27 -8.00 -15.92
N SER A 165 6.17 -7.45 -15.38
CA SER A 165 6.23 -6.58 -14.21
C SER A 165 6.62 -7.40 -12.98
N GLN A 166 7.79 -7.10 -12.42
CA GLN A 166 8.25 -7.69 -11.16
C GLN A 166 7.20 -7.45 -10.06
N ILE A 167 6.98 -8.47 -9.22
CA ILE A 167 6.00 -8.41 -8.12
C ILE A 167 6.28 -7.19 -7.22
N THR A 168 7.56 -6.90 -6.98
CA THR A 168 8.05 -5.78 -6.17
C THR A 168 7.56 -4.41 -6.66
N LEU A 169 7.38 -4.21 -7.97
CA LEU A 169 6.81 -2.98 -8.52
C LEU A 169 5.33 -2.83 -8.15
N LEU A 170 4.58 -3.94 -8.17
CA LEU A 170 3.17 -3.96 -7.81
C LEU A 170 2.97 -3.87 -6.29
N ASP A 171 3.87 -4.46 -5.50
CA ASP A 171 3.93 -4.30 -4.05
C ASP A 171 4.06 -2.81 -3.71
N GLY A 172 5.06 -2.14 -4.30
CA GLY A 172 5.27 -0.70 -4.14
C GLY A 172 4.01 0.11 -4.52
N ALA A 173 3.39 -0.17 -5.66
CA ALA A 173 2.18 0.54 -6.10
C ALA A 173 1.00 0.34 -5.14
N MET A 174 0.86 -0.86 -4.58
CA MET A 174 -0.23 -1.17 -3.66
C MET A 174 -0.01 -0.57 -2.27
N ILE A 175 1.21 -0.59 -1.72
CA ILE A 175 1.49 0.10 -0.45
C ILE A 175 1.36 1.63 -0.61
N TYR A 176 1.75 2.18 -1.76
CA TYR A 176 1.53 3.58 -2.11
C TYR A 176 0.03 3.94 -2.05
N ALA A 177 -0.82 3.10 -2.66
CA ALA A 177 -2.27 3.26 -2.58
C ALA A 177 -2.79 3.14 -1.12
N TRP A 178 -2.25 2.22 -0.32
CA TRP A 178 -2.59 2.14 1.11
C TRP A 178 -2.14 3.36 1.90
N TYR A 179 -1.02 4.00 1.56
CA TYR A 179 -0.59 5.24 2.19
C TYR A 179 -1.56 6.39 1.96
N HIS A 180 -2.20 6.48 0.80
CA HIS A 180 -3.36 7.37 0.63
C HIS A 180 -4.48 7.03 1.62
N ARG A 181 -4.83 5.74 1.80
CA ARG A 181 -5.83 5.32 2.80
C ARG A 181 -5.37 5.55 4.24
N MET A 182 -4.08 5.69 4.49
CA MET A 182 -3.52 6.06 5.78
C MET A 182 -3.44 7.57 5.98
N GLY A 183 -3.71 8.35 4.93
CA GLY A 183 -3.86 9.81 4.96
C GLY A 183 -2.64 10.57 4.48
N TYR A 184 -1.63 9.90 3.94
CA TYR A 184 -0.53 10.56 3.26
C TYR A 184 -1.02 11.16 1.94
N VAL A 185 -0.47 12.32 1.58
CA VAL A 185 -0.81 13.04 0.36
C VAL A 185 0.42 13.09 -0.52
N HIS A 186 0.28 12.67 -1.77
CA HIS A 186 1.30 12.89 -2.77
C HIS A 186 1.24 14.35 -3.26
N PRO A 187 2.28 15.17 -2.99
CA PRO A 187 2.39 16.48 -3.63
C PRO A 187 2.47 16.34 -5.15
N LYS A 188 1.78 17.24 -5.86
CA LYS A 188 1.91 17.35 -7.32
C LYS A 188 3.37 17.63 -7.67
N ASN A 189 3.90 16.90 -8.66
CA ASN A 189 5.25 17.09 -9.21
C ASN A 189 6.40 16.84 -8.22
N THR A 190 6.20 16.08 -7.13
CA THR A 190 7.28 15.78 -6.16
C THR A 190 7.30 14.30 -5.77
N TYR A 191 7.76 13.48 -6.72
CA TYR A 191 7.79 12.02 -6.61
C TYR A 191 9.01 11.49 -5.85
N ILE A 192 10.14 12.21 -5.87
CA ILE A 192 11.44 11.62 -5.50
C ILE A 192 11.98 11.98 -4.09
N SER A 193 11.15 12.60 -3.24
CA SER A 193 11.55 12.94 -1.86
C SER A 193 10.39 12.98 -0.86
N SER A 194 9.15 12.82 -1.34
CA SER A 194 7.99 12.75 -0.47
C SER A 194 7.86 11.35 0.12
N PHE A 195 7.54 11.24 1.41
CA PHE A 195 7.45 9.94 2.09
C PHE A 195 6.54 8.95 1.38
N ILE A 196 5.36 9.43 0.94
CA ILE A 196 4.37 8.56 0.29
C ILE A 196 4.90 7.93 -0.98
N ALA A 197 5.81 8.59 -1.71
CA ALA A 197 6.38 8.05 -2.93
C ALA A 197 7.69 7.30 -2.65
N GLU A 198 8.59 7.87 -1.86
CA GLU A 198 9.90 7.29 -1.59
C GLU A 198 9.84 5.99 -0.79
N ASN A 199 9.01 5.94 0.25
CA ASN A 199 8.96 4.76 1.09
C ASN A 199 8.45 3.52 0.33
N PRO A 200 7.43 3.60 -0.54
CA PRO A 200 7.09 2.52 -1.45
C PRO A 200 8.18 2.19 -2.49
N MET A 201 8.86 3.21 -3.04
CA MET A 201 9.95 2.95 -3.99
C MET A 201 11.15 2.25 -3.32
N CYS A 202 11.32 2.38 -2.00
CA CYS A 202 12.28 1.56 -1.26
C CYS A 202 11.97 0.05 -1.41
N LEU A 203 10.70 -0.37 -1.40
CA LEU A 203 10.33 -1.76 -1.70
C LEU A 203 10.61 -2.12 -3.15
N MET A 204 10.26 -1.22 -4.08
CA MET A 204 10.46 -1.47 -5.51
C MET A 204 11.94 -1.65 -5.88
N ARG A 205 12.83 -1.04 -5.10
CA ARG A 205 14.30 -1.19 -5.19
C ARG A 205 14.86 -2.30 -4.31
N GLU A 206 14.02 -3.09 -3.63
CA GLU A 206 14.47 -4.12 -2.68
C GLU A 206 15.42 -3.55 -1.60
N PHE A 207 15.10 -2.35 -1.13
CA PHE A 207 15.84 -1.55 -0.15
C PHE A 207 17.25 -1.12 -0.58
N GLN A 208 17.62 -1.33 -1.84
CA GLN A 208 18.89 -0.85 -2.39
C GLN A 208 18.90 0.68 -2.53
N ASP A 209 20.10 1.24 -2.61
CA ASP A 209 20.29 2.68 -2.85
C ASP A 209 19.76 3.08 -4.24
N LYS A 210 19.37 4.35 -4.36
CA LYS A 210 18.91 4.91 -5.64
C LYS A 210 19.97 4.80 -6.73
N THR A 211 19.50 4.55 -7.95
CA THR A 211 20.34 4.53 -9.16
C THR A 211 19.94 5.67 -10.10
N GLN A 212 20.54 5.74 -11.28
CA GLN A 212 20.28 6.82 -12.24
C GLN A 212 18.89 6.76 -12.88
N ASN A 213 18.14 5.65 -12.74
CA ASN A 213 16.87 5.42 -13.43
C ASN A 213 15.69 5.18 -12.46
N GLU A 214 15.40 6.17 -11.62
CA GLU A 214 14.27 6.13 -10.67
C GLU A 214 12.90 6.31 -11.36
N ASP A 215 12.88 6.80 -12.59
CA ASP A 215 11.66 7.04 -13.38
C ASP A 215 10.91 5.74 -13.70
N ILE A 216 11.58 4.59 -13.62
CA ILE A 216 10.89 3.29 -13.78
C ILE A 216 9.86 3.06 -12.66
N PHE A 217 10.15 3.52 -11.45
CA PHE A 217 9.30 3.32 -10.28
C PHE A 217 8.16 4.33 -10.22
N THR A 218 8.44 5.59 -10.56
CA THR A 218 7.43 6.66 -10.52
C THR A 218 6.28 6.41 -11.49
N LYS A 219 6.48 5.65 -12.57
CA LYS A 219 5.42 5.19 -13.49
C LYS A 219 4.37 4.30 -12.83
N TYR A 220 4.70 3.65 -11.71
CA TYR A 220 3.78 2.82 -10.94
C TYR A 220 3.06 3.60 -9.83
N LEU A 221 3.50 4.83 -9.57
CA LEU A 221 2.82 5.81 -8.72
C LEU A 221 1.88 6.65 -9.59
N ASP A 222 0.84 7.25 -8.98
CA ASP A 222 -0.29 7.96 -9.64
C ASP A 222 -0.07 8.45 -11.09
#